data_AF-A0A7Y7J0K0-F1
#
_entry.id   AF-A0A7Y7J0K0-F1
#
_cell.length_a   1.000
_cell.length_b   1.000
_cell.length_c   1.000
_cell.angle_alpha   90.00
_cell.angle_beta   90.00
_cell.angle_gamma   90.00
#
_symmetry.space_group_name_H-M   'P 1'
#
loop_
_entity.id
_entity.type
_entity.pdbx_description
1 polymer ?
#
loop_
_entity_poly.entity_id
_entity_poly.type
_entity_poly.pdbx_seq_one_letter_code
_entity_poly.pdbx_strand_id
1 'polypeptide(L)'
;GIAASHSAALAAIESRHGGRLGVFARDTAGEGTLAWRADERFTLCSTFKGLLAALILARAAAGQDDLAQPIPYTARDLARAGYPDFACPVTAARLGDRPRESMTVGELCQAAVEASDNLAAILLMRRAGGPAGLTRFVRTLGDATTRIDRYEPDANAYRGALDTTTPRAIVATTRAILLGNALPPP
;
A
#
# COMPACT_ATOMS: atom_id res chain seq x y z
N GLY A 1 -25.33 19.16 -15.69
CA GLY A 1 -25.66 18.25 -14.58
C GLY A 1 -24.46 18.09 -13.67
N ILE A 2 -24.69 17.66 -12.42
CA ILE A 2 -23.68 17.55 -11.34
C ILE A 2 -22.41 16.78 -11.76
N ALA A 3 -22.53 15.76 -12.61
CA ALA A 3 -21.37 15.04 -13.15
C ALA A 3 -20.46 15.91 -14.06
N ALA A 4 -21.04 16.82 -14.86
CA ALA A 4 -20.29 17.69 -15.76
C ALA A 4 -19.54 18.82 -15.03
N SER A 5 -20.07 19.32 -13.91
CA SER A 5 -19.39 20.34 -13.09
C SER A 5 -18.17 19.78 -12.36
N HIS A 6 -18.23 18.52 -11.92
CA HIS A 6 -17.08 17.86 -11.30
C HIS A 6 -15.92 17.64 -12.29
N SER A 7 -16.23 17.20 -13.51
CA SER A 7 -15.21 17.01 -14.54
C SER A 7 -14.47 18.31 -14.88
N ALA A 8 -15.19 19.45 -14.96
CA ALA A 8 -14.58 20.75 -15.22
C ALA A 8 -13.63 21.19 -14.09
N ALA A 9 -14.03 20.99 -12.83
CA ALA A 9 -13.18 21.32 -11.68
C ALA A 9 -11.92 20.45 -11.62
N LEU A 10 -12.04 19.14 -11.87
CA LEU A 10 -10.90 18.22 -11.90
C LEU A 10 -9.95 18.51 -13.07
N ALA A 11 -10.49 18.84 -14.25
CA ALA A 11 -9.68 19.29 -15.37
C ALA A 11 -8.92 20.60 -15.07
N ALA A 12 -9.56 21.53 -14.36
CA ALA A 12 -8.90 22.77 -13.94
C ALA A 12 -7.76 22.51 -12.93
N ILE A 13 -7.93 21.57 -12.00
CA ILE A 13 -6.87 21.16 -11.06
C ILE A 13 -5.71 20.49 -11.83
N GLU A 14 -6.00 19.54 -12.72
CA GLU A 14 -4.98 18.87 -13.55
C GLU A 14 -4.17 19.88 -14.36
N SER A 15 -4.86 20.82 -15.03
CA SER A 15 -4.21 21.86 -15.84
C SER A 15 -3.36 22.82 -15.00
N ARG A 16 -3.86 23.25 -13.84
CA ARG A 16 -3.16 24.21 -12.96
C ARG A 16 -1.84 23.67 -12.41
N HIS A 17 -1.79 22.40 -12.03
CA HIS A 17 -0.62 21.82 -11.38
C HIS A 17 0.31 21.08 -12.35
N GLY A 18 -0.15 20.80 -13.57
CA GLY A 18 0.56 19.97 -14.53
C GLY A 18 0.60 18.49 -14.09
N GLY A 19 1.16 17.66 -14.96
CA GLY A 19 1.17 16.21 -14.75
C GLY A 19 -0.17 15.55 -15.10
N ARG A 20 -0.51 14.47 -14.41
CA ARG A 20 -1.69 13.65 -14.69
C ARG A 20 -2.42 13.31 -13.40
N LEU A 21 -3.72 13.58 -13.36
CA LEU A 21 -4.58 13.42 -12.18
C LEU A 21 -5.53 12.23 -12.37
N GLY A 22 -5.55 11.31 -11.41
CA GLY A 22 -6.53 10.23 -11.35
C GLY A 22 -7.38 10.36 -10.09
N VAL A 23 -8.71 10.42 -10.25
CA VAL A 23 -9.65 10.52 -9.13
C VAL A 23 -10.75 9.49 -9.29
N PHE A 24 -11.00 8.75 -8.22
CA PHE A 24 -12.23 7.99 -8.07
C PHE A 24 -12.71 8.10 -6.62
N ALA A 25 -13.98 8.42 -6.42
CA ALA A 25 -14.62 8.39 -5.12
C ALA A 25 -16.03 7.80 -5.27
N ARG A 26 -16.47 7.07 -4.25
CA ARG A 26 -17.80 6.49 -4.18
C ARG A 26 -18.39 6.75 -2.80
N ASP A 27 -19.61 7.28 -2.79
CA ASP A 27 -20.38 7.42 -1.56
C ASP A 27 -20.66 6.03 -0.97
N THR A 28 -20.38 5.86 0.32
CA THR A 28 -20.61 4.60 1.03
C THR A 28 -22.07 4.38 1.40
N ALA A 29 -22.87 5.45 1.49
CA ALA A 29 -24.28 5.42 1.87
C ALA A 29 -25.25 5.51 0.68
N GLY A 30 -24.76 5.84 -0.52
CA GLY A 30 -25.57 6.03 -1.73
C GLY A 30 -24.91 5.50 -3.01
N GLU A 31 -25.36 6.00 -4.16
CA GLU A 31 -24.84 5.61 -5.49
C GLU A 31 -23.93 6.66 -6.14
N GLY A 32 -23.66 7.77 -5.44
CA GLY A 32 -22.83 8.86 -5.96
C GLY A 32 -21.41 8.41 -6.28
N THR A 33 -20.94 8.70 -7.49
CA THR A 33 -19.54 8.48 -7.89
C THR A 33 -18.92 9.72 -8.49
N LEU A 34 -17.64 9.92 -8.18
CA LEU A 34 -16.77 10.90 -8.82
C LEU A 34 -15.70 10.11 -9.58
N ALA A 35 -15.48 10.42 -10.85
CA ALA A 35 -14.50 9.70 -11.68
C ALA A 35 -13.79 10.67 -12.64
N TRP A 36 -12.46 10.61 -12.66
CA TRP A 36 -11.59 11.32 -13.59
C TRP A 36 -10.34 10.47 -13.84
N ARG A 37 -10.13 10.06 -15.10
CA ARG A 37 -9.08 9.08 -15.47
C ARG A 37 -9.08 7.83 -14.57
N ALA A 38 -10.27 7.42 -14.10
CA ALA A 38 -10.41 6.44 -13.02
C ALA A 38 -9.92 5.03 -13.38
N ASP A 39 -9.73 4.77 -14.68
CA ASP A 39 -9.30 3.49 -15.24
C ASP A 39 -7.90 3.57 -15.89
N GLU A 40 -7.23 4.73 -15.80
CA GLU A 40 -5.83 4.85 -16.20
C GLU A 40 -4.88 4.39 -15.08
N ARG A 41 -3.72 3.84 -15.45
CA ARG A 41 -2.74 3.33 -14.49
C ARG A 41 -1.92 4.45 -13.84
N PHE A 42 -1.71 4.35 -12.53
CA PHE A 42 -0.83 5.20 -11.74
C PHE A 42 0.04 4.32 -10.83
N THR A 43 1.28 4.75 -10.58
CA THR A 43 2.19 4.10 -9.63
C THR A 43 1.61 4.20 -8.23
N LEU A 44 1.57 3.09 -7.50
CA LEU A 44 1.06 3.03 -6.13
C LEU A 44 1.95 3.84 -5.18
N CYS A 45 3.28 3.75 -5.37
CA CYS A 45 4.24 4.16 -4.35
C CYS A 45 3.83 3.55 -3.00
N SER A 46 3.98 4.26 -1.89
CA SER A 46 3.64 3.73 -0.57
C SER A 46 2.15 3.42 -0.33
N THR A 47 1.21 3.72 -1.24
CA THR A 47 -0.21 3.35 -1.03
C THR A 47 -0.42 1.83 -0.98
N PHE A 48 0.51 1.01 -1.49
CA PHE A 48 0.42 -0.45 -1.38
C PHE A 48 0.54 -0.93 0.08
N LYS A 49 1.15 -0.14 0.99
CA LYS A 49 1.45 -0.58 2.37
C LYS A 49 0.18 -0.88 3.18
N GLY A 50 -0.93 -0.18 2.90
CA GLY A 50 -2.23 -0.53 3.46
C GLY A 50 -2.74 -1.91 3.00
N LEU A 51 -2.53 -2.25 1.73
CA LEU A 51 -2.87 -3.57 1.18
C LEU A 51 -1.98 -4.66 1.78
N LEU A 52 -0.70 -4.36 1.99
CA LEU A 52 0.25 -5.28 2.62
C LEU A 52 -0.13 -5.58 4.07
N ALA A 53 -0.47 -4.57 4.86
CA ALA A 53 -0.97 -4.77 6.22
C ALA A 53 -2.24 -5.63 6.23
N ALA A 54 -3.18 -5.37 5.32
CA ALA A 54 -4.38 -6.21 5.18
C ALA A 54 -4.05 -7.67 4.85
N LEU A 55 -3.09 -7.95 3.95
CA LEU A 55 -2.63 -9.31 3.70
C LEU A 55 -2.09 -9.98 4.96
N ILE A 56 -1.25 -9.28 5.73
CA ILE A 56 -0.71 -9.83 6.98
C ILE A 56 -1.81 -10.14 7.99
N LEU A 57 -2.78 -9.23 8.16
CA LEU A 57 -3.92 -9.44 9.05
C LEU A 57 -4.79 -10.62 8.59
N ALA A 58 -5.05 -10.76 7.28
CA ALA A 58 -5.79 -11.90 6.74
C ALA A 58 -5.07 -13.23 7.00
N ARG A 59 -3.74 -13.25 6.87
CA ARG A 59 -2.92 -14.43 7.19
C ARG A 59 -2.96 -14.76 8.68
N ALA A 60 -2.86 -13.76 9.55
CA ALA A 60 -2.95 -13.95 11.00
C ALA A 60 -4.31 -14.52 11.41
N ALA A 61 -5.40 -13.98 10.85
CA ALA A 61 -6.75 -14.49 11.05
C ALA A 61 -6.92 -15.95 10.61
N ALA A 62 -6.20 -16.37 9.56
CA ALA A 62 -6.19 -17.74 9.08
C ALA A 62 -5.21 -18.66 9.83
N GLY A 63 -4.56 -18.18 10.91
CA GLY A 63 -3.55 -18.94 11.66
C GLY A 63 -2.25 -19.20 10.89
N GLN A 64 -2.00 -18.46 9.81
CA GLN A 64 -0.81 -18.56 8.97
C GLN A 64 0.29 -17.57 9.36
N ASP A 65 -0.01 -16.70 10.31
CA ASP A 65 0.86 -15.64 10.81
C ASP A 65 0.55 -15.35 12.28
N ASP A 66 1.49 -14.70 12.97
CA ASP A 66 1.33 -14.29 14.37
C ASP A 66 1.82 -12.85 14.50
N LEU A 67 0.90 -11.95 14.88
CA LEU A 67 1.19 -10.53 15.03
C LEU A 67 2.20 -10.26 16.15
N ALA A 68 2.29 -11.13 17.15
CA ALA A 68 3.25 -11.01 18.25
C ALA A 68 4.65 -11.55 17.88
N GLN A 69 4.79 -12.25 16.74
CA GLN A 69 6.07 -12.83 16.37
C GLN A 69 7.11 -11.73 16.07
N PRO A 70 8.28 -11.75 16.73
CA PRO A 70 9.34 -10.80 16.44
C PRO A 70 10.03 -11.11 15.11
N ILE A 71 10.28 -10.07 14.32
CA ILE A 71 11.11 -10.13 13.11
C ILE A 71 12.40 -9.34 13.38
N PRO A 72 13.56 -10.02 13.43
CA PRO A 72 14.84 -9.35 13.59
C PRO A 72 15.26 -8.64 12.30
N TYR A 73 15.94 -7.51 12.44
CA TYR A 73 16.59 -6.79 11.35
C TYR A 73 17.89 -6.12 11.84
N THR A 74 18.73 -5.74 10.90
CA THR A 74 20.08 -5.20 11.16
C THR A 74 20.28 -3.84 10.51
N ALA A 75 21.37 -3.16 10.88
CA ALA A 75 21.81 -1.94 10.19
C ALA A 75 22.01 -2.15 8.68
N ARG A 76 22.42 -3.36 8.27
CA ARG A 76 22.57 -3.73 6.86
C ARG A 76 21.22 -3.79 6.14
N ASP A 77 20.17 -4.25 6.82
CA ASP A 77 18.82 -4.29 6.24
C ASP A 77 18.26 -2.87 6.07
N LEU A 78 18.48 -1.97 7.03
CA LEU A 78 18.15 -0.55 6.90
C LEU A 78 18.88 0.10 5.71
N ALA A 79 20.19 -0.09 5.61
CA ALA A 79 20.97 0.45 4.48
C ALA A 79 20.45 -0.08 3.14
N ARG A 80 20.10 -1.37 3.07
CA ARG A 80 19.49 -1.98 1.87
C ARG A 80 18.08 -1.48 1.56
N ALA A 81 17.33 -1.06 2.58
CA ALA A 81 16.04 -0.40 2.41
C ALA A 81 16.18 1.05 1.94
N GLY A 82 17.42 1.55 1.79
CA GLY A 82 17.73 2.87 1.28
C GLY A 82 17.92 3.94 2.36
N TYR A 83 18.00 3.59 3.64
CA TYR A 83 18.31 4.56 4.69
C TYR A 83 19.75 5.10 4.56
N PRO A 84 20.01 6.41 4.78
CA PRO A 84 19.07 7.45 5.22
C PRO A 84 18.30 8.18 4.10
N ASP A 85 18.56 7.86 2.84
CA ASP A 85 17.95 8.56 1.69
C ASP A 85 16.45 8.26 1.51
N PHE A 86 15.98 7.13 2.05
CA PHE A 86 14.59 6.68 1.97
C PHE A 86 13.96 6.49 3.35
N ALA A 87 12.63 6.62 3.40
CA ALA A 87 11.84 6.69 4.63
C ALA A 87 11.87 5.37 5.43
N CYS A 88 12.72 5.29 6.45
CA CYS A 88 12.71 4.23 7.47
C CYS A 88 12.61 4.83 8.90
N PRO A 89 11.65 5.72 9.19
CA PRO A 89 11.65 6.53 10.40
C PRO A 89 11.51 5.72 11.69
N VAL A 90 10.73 4.64 11.69
CA VAL A 90 10.45 3.85 12.90
C VAL A 90 11.54 2.81 13.11
N THR A 91 11.89 2.08 12.05
CA THR A 91 12.91 1.01 12.13
C THR A 91 14.30 1.58 12.38
N ALA A 92 14.66 2.74 11.81
CA ALA A 92 15.94 3.38 12.12
C ALA A 92 15.98 3.91 13.56
N ALA A 93 14.92 4.58 14.01
CA ALA A 93 14.84 5.10 15.38
C ALA A 93 14.86 3.97 16.42
N ARG A 94 14.15 2.86 16.15
CA ARG A 94 14.19 1.67 17.00
C ARG A 94 15.59 1.07 17.00
N LEU A 95 16.26 0.87 15.88
CA LEU A 95 17.61 0.29 15.88
C LEU A 95 18.61 1.14 16.69
N GLY A 96 18.64 2.46 16.46
CA GLY A 96 19.65 3.36 17.04
C GLY A 96 21.06 2.91 16.67
N ASP A 97 21.99 2.94 17.64
CA ASP A 97 23.39 2.54 17.44
C ASP A 97 23.63 1.02 17.56
N ARG A 98 22.56 0.22 17.71
CA ARG A 98 22.68 -1.24 17.91
C ARG A 98 22.91 -1.96 16.59
N PRO A 99 23.64 -3.11 16.59
CA PRO A 99 23.86 -3.88 15.37
C PRO A 99 22.61 -4.65 14.90
N ARG A 100 21.65 -4.89 15.80
CA ARG A 100 20.41 -5.63 15.56
C ARG A 100 19.28 -5.14 16.46
N GLU A 101 18.06 -5.27 15.97
CA GLU A 101 16.81 -5.05 16.71
C GLU A 101 15.76 -6.04 16.18
N SER A 102 14.64 -6.17 16.89
CA SER A 102 13.44 -6.82 16.40
C SER A 102 12.20 -5.97 16.68
N MET A 103 11.23 -6.05 15.78
CA MET A 103 9.87 -5.53 15.99
C MET A 103 8.88 -6.66 15.70
N THR A 104 7.75 -6.67 16.38
CA THR A 104 6.71 -7.66 16.11
C THR A 104 6.09 -7.44 14.72
N VAL A 105 5.48 -8.47 14.15
CA VAL A 105 4.73 -8.36 12.89
C VAL A 105 3.68 -7.24 12.98
N GLY A 106 2.98 -7.11 14.12
CA GLY A 106 2.01 -6.05 14.36
C GLY A 106 2.64 -4.65 14.40
N GLU A 107 3.76 -4.48 15.11
CA GLU A 107 4.49 -3.20 15.14
C GLU A 107 5.00 -2.81 13.75
N LEU A 108 5.42 -3.78 12.93
CA LEU A 108 5.85 -3.52 11.55
C LEU A 108 4.66 -3.14 10.65
N CYS A 109 3.49 -3.76 10.83
CA CYS A 109 2.27 -3.34 10.12
C CYS A 109 1.93 -1.89 10.45
N GLN A 110 1.98 -1.54 11.74
CA GLN A 110 1.74 -0.17 12.19
C GLN A 110 2.76 0.80 11.59
N ALA A 111 4.06 0.49 11.65
CA ALA A 111 5.12 1.34 11.09
C ALA A 111 4.97 1.54 9.57
N ALA A 112 4.59 0.49 8.84
CA ALA A 112 4.39 0.57 7.39
C ALA A 112 3.18 1.45 7.02
N VAL A 113 2.10 1.42 7.80
CA VAL A 113 0.87 2.17 7.50
C VAL A 113 0.93 3.60 8.02
N GLU A 114 1.34 3.81 9.27
CA GLU A 114 1.28 5.12 9.94
C GLU A 114 2.47 6.01 9.58
N ALA A 115 3.64 5.41 9.37
CA ALA A 115 4.89 6.14 9.12
C ALA A 115 5.48 5.89 7.73
N SER A 116 4.80 5.10 6.89
CA SER A 116 5.30 4.70 5.57
C SER A 116 6.71 4.10 5.63
N ASP A 117 7.03 3.32 6.66
CA ASP A 117 8.38 2.78 6.87
C ASP A 117 8.74 1.72 5.81
N ASN A 118 9.79 1.98 5.01
CA ASN A 118 10.21 1.14 3.90
C ASN A 118 10.79 -0.19 4.35
N LEU A 119 11.63 -0.20 5.40
CA LEU A 119 12.16 -1.47 5.89
C LEU A 119 11.04 -2.33 6.47
N ALA A 120 10.09 -1.74 7.21
CA ALA A 120 8.93 -2.47 7.70
C ALA A 120 8.13 -3.11 6.56
N ALA A 121 7.87 -2.35 5.49
CA ALA A 121 7.21 -2.88 4.30
C ALA A 121 8.02 -4.02 3.63
N ILE A 122 9.34 -3.91 3.53
CA ILE A 122 10.20 -4.97 2.96
C ILE A 122 10.14 -6.24 3.79
N LEU A 123 10.24 -6.14 5.12
CA LEU A 123 10.23 -7.28 6.03
C LEU A 123 8.89 -8.04 5.96
N LEU A 124 7.77 -7.30 6.01
CA LEU A 124 6.43 -7.88 5.85
C LEU A 124 6.22 -8.48 4.46
N MET A 125 6.68 -7.80 3.40
CA MET A 125 6.55 -8.29 2.03
C MET A 125 7.31 -9.62 1.84
N ARG A 126 8.54 -9.74 2.38
CA ARG A 126 9.30 -11.01 2.32
C ARG A 126 8.57 -12.14 3.04
N ARG A 127 7.97 -11.85 4.19
CA ARG A 127 7.18 -12.81 4.98
C ARG A 127 5.91 -13.27 4.24
N ALA A 128 5.28 -12.37 3.49
CA ALA A 128 4.04 -12.64 2.77
C ALA A 128 4.23 -13.20 1.34
N GLY A 129 5.42 -13.73 1.02
CA GLY A 129 5.69 -14.35 -0.28
C GLY A 129 6.10 -13.36 -1.40
N GLY A 130 6.65 -12.21 -1.01
CA GLY A 130 7.16 -11.17 -1.90
C GLY A 130 6.07 -10.36 -2.62
N PRO A 131 6.45 -9.50 -3.57
CA PRO A 131 5.49 -8.69 -4.36
C PRO A 131 4.39 -9.53 -5.04
N ALA A 132 4.75 -10.72 -5.53
CA ALA A 132 3.79 -11.65 -6.10
C ALA A 132 2.75 -12.14 -5.08
N GLY A 133 3.10 -12.24 -3.80
CA GLY A 133 2.18 -12.57 -2.71
C GLY A 133 1.10 -11.51 -2.52
N LEU A 134 1.49 -10.23 -2.48
CA LEU A 134 0.53 -9.13 -2.39
C LEU A 134 -0.35 -9.04 -3.64
N THR A 135 0.23 -9.23 -4.83
CA THR A 135 -0.56 -9.27 -6.07
C THR A 135 -1.56 -10.41 -6.07
N ARG A 136 -1.20 -11.62 -5.58
CA ARG A 136 -2.16 -12.73 -5.44
C ARG A 136 -3.28 -12.39 -4.46
N PHE A 137 -2.96 -11.76 -3.34
CA PHE A 137 -3.97 -11.37 -2.34
C PHE A 137 -5.02 -10.41 -2.92
N VAL A 138 -4.61 -9.34 -3.61
CA VAL A 138 -5.61 -8.42 -4.18
C VAL A 138 -6.48 -9.09 -5.25
N ARG A 139 -5.96 -10.11 -5.95
CA ARG A 139 -6.76 -10.92 -6.89
C ARG A 139 -7.84 -11.72 -6.18
N THR A 140 -7.62 -12.21 -4.95
CA THR A 140 -8.68 -12.89 -4.17
C THR A 140 -9.79 -11.93 -3.74
N LEU A 141 -9.54 -10.62 -3.80
CA LEU A 141 -10.53 -9.56 -3.53
C LEU A 141 -11.25 -9.09 -4.80
N GLY A 142 -11.01 -9.74 -5.95
CA GLY A 142 -11.62 -9.37 -7.23
C GLY A 142 -10.90 -8.26 -7.99
N ASP A 143 -9.77 -7.74 -7.49
CA ASP A 143 -8.99 -6.74 -8.20
C ASP A 143 -8.11 -7.41 -9.25
N ALA A 144 -8.42 -7.22 -10.53
CA ALA A 144 -7.63 -7.74 -11.66
C ALA A 144 -6.52 -6.79 -12.14
N THR A 145 -6.43 -5.58 -11.59
CA THR A 145 -5.69 -4.46 -12.17
C THR A 145 -4.46 -4.08 -11.34
N THR A 146 -4.62 -3.96 -10.03
CA THR A 146 -3.54 -3.61 -9.09
C THR A 146 -2.46 -4.68 -9.15
N ARG A 147 -1.20 -4.28 -9.23
CA ARG A 147 -0.06 -5.19 -9.12
C ARG A 147 1.08 -4.48 -8.41
N ILE A 148 1.85 -5.25 -7.65
CA ILE A 148 3.15 -4.87 -7.12
C ILE A 148 4.16 -5.90 -7.62
N ASP A 149 5.31 -5.41 -8.06
CA ASP A 149 6.30 -6.16 -8.80
C ASP A 149 7.67 -6.11 -8.11
N ARG A 150 7.94 -5.02 -7.38
CA ARG A 150 9.26 -4.73 -6.79
C ARG A 150 9.14 -4.42 -5.30
N TYR A 151 10.28 -4.46 -4.62
CA TYR A 151 10.39 -4.00 -3.23
C TYR A 151 10.62 -2.48 -3.19
N GLU A 152 10.44 -1.87 -2.01
CA GLU A 152 10.98 -0.54 -1.74
C GLU A 152 12.52 -0.56 -1.87
N PRO A 153 13.15 0.54 -2.34
CA PRO A 153 12.53 1.76 -2.86
C PRO A 153 12.13 1.68 -4.35
N ASP A 154 12.51 0.62 -5.06
CA ASP A 154 12.35 0.49 -6.51
C ASP A 154 10.90 0.58 -7.00
N ALA A 155 9.94 0.18 -6.16
CA ALA A 155 8.50 0.25 -6.42
C ALA A 155 7.98 1.68 -6.65
N ASN A 156 8.71 2.71 -6.24
CA ASN A 156 8.31 4.11 -6.43
C ASN A 156 8.64 4.66 -7.84
N ALA A 157 9.47 3.96 -8.61
CA ALA A 157 9.85 4.40 -9.94
C ALA A 157 8.77 4.02 -10.97
N TYR A 158 8.27 5.02 -11.72
CA TYR A 158 7.36 4.77 -12.84
C TYR A 158 8.06 3.96 -13.94
N ARG A 159 7.58 2.74 -14.19
CA ARG A 159 8.08 1.85 -15.25
C ARG A 159 6.91 1.14 -15.94
N GLY A 160 6.19 1.89 -16.77
CA GLY A 160 5.06 1.36 -17.53
C GLY A 160 3.95 0.85 -16.61
N ALA A 161 3.66 -0.45 -16.66
CA ALA A 161 2.60 -1.07 -15.87
C ALA A 161 3.08 -1.62 -14.50
N LEU A 162 4.38 -1.62 -14.21
CA LEU A 162 4.90 -2.17 -12.96
C LEU A 162 4.50 -1.32 -11.75
N ASP A 163 4.11 -1.98 -10.66
CA ASP A 163 3.77 -1.34 -9.38
C ASP A 163 2.62 -0.32 -9.49
N THR A 164 1.64 -0.63 -10.35
CA THR A 164 0.52 0.27 -10.65
C THR A 164 -0.84 -0.29 -10.26
N THR A 165 -1.75 0.65 -10.01
CA THR A 165 -3.20 0.43 -9.89
C THR A 165 -3.95 1.42 -10.77
N THR A 166 -5.29 1.39 -10.74
CA THR A 166 -6.13 2.49 -11.22
C THR A 166 -6.89 3.08 -10.03
N PRO A 167 -7.30 4.36 -10.08
CA PRO A 167 -8.09 4.97 -9.00
C PRO A 167 -9.35 4.15 -8.66
N ARG A 168 -10.03 3.58 -9.65
CA ARG A 168 -11.20 2.73 -9.42
C ARG A 168 -10.84 1.42 -8.72
N ALA A 169 -9.77 0.75 -9.16
CA ALA A 169 -9.36 -0.54 -8.61
C ALA A 169 -8.94 -0.43 -7.14
N ILE A 170 -8.09 0.55 -6.81
CA ILE A 170 -7.62 0.70 -5.42
C ILE A 170 -8.77 1.03 -4.46
N VAL A 171 -9.74 1.85 -4.86
CA VAL A 171 -10.93 2.15 -4.03
C VAL A 171 -11.81 0.92 -3.83
N ALA A 172 -12.02 0.11 -4.88
CA ALA A 172 -12.77 -1.14 -4.76
C ALA A 172 -12.09 -2.13 -3.79
N THR A 173 -10.76 -2.27 -3.90
CA THR A 173 -9.95 -3.13 -3.03
C THR A 173 -9.96 -2.64 -1.58
N THR A 174 -9.74 -1.35 -1.36
CA THR A 174 -9.80 -0.75 -0.02
C THR A 174 -11.20 -0.88 0.59
N ARG A 175 -12.27 -0.75 -0.20
CA ARG A 175 -13.63 -0.99 0.28
C ARG A 175 -13.83 -2.44 0.72
N ALA A 176 -13.34 -3.42 -0.05
CA ALA A 176 -13.44 -4.84 0.32
C ALA A 176 -12.71 -5.13 1.64
N ILE A 177 -11.57 -4.46 1.88
CA ILE A 177 -10.77 -4.57 3.11
C ILE A 177 -11.45 -3.91 4.31
N LEU A 178 -11.89 -2.66 4.17
CA LEU A 178 -12.34 -1.84 5.31
C LEU A 178 -13.82 -2.02 5.65
N LEU A 179 -14.66 -2.29 4.66
CA LEU A 179 -16.13 -2.32 4.79
C LEU A 179 -16.73 -3.65 4.34
N GLY A 180 -15.91 -4.56 3.80
CA GLY A 180 -16.31 -5.90 3.42
C GLY A 180 -15.88 -6.93 4.44
N ASN A 181 -15.85 -8.19 4.02
CA ASN A 181 -15.51 -9.34 4.88
C ASN A 181 -14.11 -9.90 4.56
N ALA A 182 -13.23 -9.09 3.97
CA ALA A 182 -11.88 -9.54 3.63
C ALA A 182 -11.00 -9.79 4.86
N LEU A 183 -11.32 -9.13 5.98
CA LEU A 183 -10.71 -9.32 7.28
C LEU A 183 -11.80 -9.70 8.30
N PRO A 184 -11.47 -10.47 9.35
CA PRO A 184 -12.40 -10.69 10.45
C PRO A 184 -12.71 -9.36 11.17
N PRO A 185 -13.85 -9.26 11.87
CA PRO A 185 -14.10 -8.13 12.76
C PRO A 185 -13.01 -8.03 13.85
N PRO A 186 -12.70 -6.82 14.33
CA PRO A 186 -11.72 -6.60 15.40
C PRO A 186 -12.13 -7.24 16.73
#